data_AF-A0A4U3FAH8-F1
#
_entry.id   AF-A0A4U3FAH8-F1
#
_cell.length_a   1.000
_cell.length_b   1.000
_cell.length_c   1.000
_cell.angle_alpha   90.00
_cell.angle_beta   90.00
_cell.angle_gamma   90.00
#
_symmetry.space_group_name_H-M   'P 1'
#
loop_
_entity.id
_entity.type
_entity.pdbx_description
1 polymer ?
#
loop_
_entity_poly.entity_id
_entity_poly.type
_entity_poly.pdbx_seq_one_letter_code
_entity_poly.pdbx_strand_id
1 'polypeptide(L)'
;MLQQNLVEWQQQWKQLLHQLELKGADTALLWEEPATDQEIADIEHQLTITLPEELRSLLQDGGKRVMVYWNISYAQTAPFELSGDTGWDIESIDFSDFGDDEQIDQKRYLCFYHAGNGDELVLDLYSNPQRPMVFHWAHETGEFHILAVSLTDFLNKVTELSCIGAEEWQYQPFIDNCGLNLYSKPAKQWQQWIHDYLHFTLEDASQDLNQLIRYTELNGIEDDTVQAFAHYHPDEVLQAWLERIQIEHTQSIKDGLIEYTGLINRHHAADWVRKLWDLPEDQRINSYILAYLTAICLPEDEGLERIWRKIEEKEKEKERKLNGYEANTGLKNFHSRKVIHWIKDRVTFPYDGWDQLFAVSNPQSEDYIEWLQGNDAQRQIAISALGKSVQLDQTFHRVEQVESVRVLLEQAMNKAVIKKEKRIIAEALKVLDQYNVQ
;
A
#
# COMPACT_ATOMS: atom_id res chain seq x y z
N MET A 1 -23.00 -25.82 20.18
CA MET A 1 -23.01 -24.62 19.32
C MET A 1 -21.59 -24.15 19.05
N LEU A 2 -20.76 -23.87 20.08
CA LEU A 2 -19.37 -23.44 19.87
C LEU A 2 -18.53 -24.42 19.03
N GLN A 3 -18.57 -25.74 19.32
CA GLN A 3 -17.84 -26.75 18.52
C GLN A 3 -18.25 -26.78 17.04
N GLN A 4 -19.52 -26.54 16.73
CA GLN A 4 -19.97 -26.45 15.34
C GLN A 4 -19.41 -25.16 14.69
N ASN A 5 -19.50 -24.03 15.40
CA ASN A 5 -18.96 -22.76 14.93
C ASN A 5 -17.44 -22.85 14.69
N LEU A 6 -16.68 -23.54 15.54
CA LEU A 6 -15.24 -23.73 15.38
C LEU A 6 -14.87 -24.38 14.04
N VAL A 7 -15.59 -25.45 13.68
CA VAL A 7 -15.38 -26.14 12.40
C VAL A 7 -15.73 -25.21 11.24
N GLU A 8 -16.84 -24.48 11.35
CA GLU A 8 -17.29 -23.53 10.33
C GLU A 8 -16.30 -22.36 10.16
N TRP A 9 -15.82 -21.73 11.24
CA TRP A 9 -14.81 -20.67 11.21
C TRP A 9 -13.50 -21.18 10.60
N GLN A 10 -13.00 -22.32 11.06
CA GLN A 10 -11.76 -22.90 10.54
C GLN A 10 -11.85 -23.16 9.04
N GLN A 11 -12.98 -23.69 8.56
CA GLN A 11 -13.20 -23.92 7.14
C GLN A 11 -13.27 -22.61 6.35
N GLN A 12 -14.04 -21.64 6.84
CA GLN A 12 -14.21 -20.34 6.16
C GLN A 12 -12.89 -19.57 6.09
N TRP A 13 -12.10 -19.54 7.16
CA TRP A 13 -10.83 -18.83 7.17
C TRP A 13 -9.80 -19.49 6.26
N LYS A 14 -9.71 -20.83 6.27
CA LYS A 14 -8.85 -21.56 5.33
C LYS A 14 -9.24 -21.32 3.87
N GLN A 15 -10.54 -21.31 3.59
CA GLN A 15 -11.04 -21.06 2.25
C GLN A 15 -10.74 -19.63 1.81
N LEU A 16 -11.04 -18.63 2.65
CA LEU A 16 -10.75 -17.23 2.40
C LEU A 16 -9.27 -17.02 2.07
N LEU A 17 -8.37 -17.47 2.94
CA LEU A 17 -6.93 -17.29 2.75
C LEU A 17 -6.43 -17.98 1.49
N HIS A 18 -6.91 -19.19 1.19
CA HIS A 18 -6.54 -19.88 -0.05
C HIS A 18 -6.96 -19.08 -1.29
N GLN A 19 -8.17 -18.52 -1.30
CA GLN A 19 -8.64 -17.71 -2.43
C GLN A 19 -7.87 -16.39 -2.56
N LEU A 20 -7.49 -15.77 -1.44
CA LEU A 20 -6.65 -14.57 -1.42
C LEU A 20 -5.23 -14.87 -1.92
N GLU A 21 -4.62 -15.98 -1.50
CA GLU A 21 -3.29 -16.42 -1.93
C GLU A 21 -3.26 -16.68 -3.45
N LEU A 22 -4.30 -17.28 -4.02
CA LEU A 22 -4.44 -17.45 -5.48
C LEU A 22 -4.46 -16.12 -6.25
N LYS A 23 -4.80 -15.02 -5.58
CA LYS A 23 -4.81 -13.65 -6.11
C LYS A 23 -3.52 -12.88 -5.77
N GLY A 24 -2.51 -13.56 -5.22
CA GLY A 24 -1.21 -12.96 -4.89
C GLY A 24 -1.18 -12.15 -3.60
N ALA A 25 -2.19 -12.31 -2.72
CA ALA A 25 -2.17 -11.71 -1.40
C ALA A 25 -1.17 -12.43 -0.49
N ASP A 26 -0.53 -11.67 0.41
CA ASP A 26 0.23 -12.25 1.51
C ASP A 26 -0.76 -12.81 2.53
N THR A 27 -0.60 -14.08 2.93
CA THR A 27 -1.51 -14.74 3.87
C THR A 27 -0.75 -15.59 4.87
N ALA A 28 -1.30 -15.72 6.08
CA ALA A 28 -0.82 -16.66 7.08
C ALA A 28 -1.98 -17.17 7.95
N LEU A 29 -1.96 -18.46 8.24
CA LEU A 29 -2.84 -19.10 9.21
C LEU A 29 -2.01 -19.86 10.22
N LEU A 30 -2.04 -19.42 11.47
CA LEU A 30 -1.59 -20.23 12.59
C LEU A 30 -2.82 -20.82 13.28
N TRP A 31 -2.84 -22.13 13.42
CA TRP A 31 -3.91 -22.83 14.12
C TRP A 31 -3.29 -23.98 14.90
N GLU A 32 -2.94 -23.74 16.16
CA GLU A 32 -2.27 -24.72 17.02
C GLU A 32 -3.24 -25.72 17.64
N GLU A 33 -2.69 -26.78 18.25
CA GLU A 33 -3.48 -27.72 19.03
C GLU A 33 -4.22 -27.03 20.21
N PRO A 34 -5.34 -27.59 20.67
CA PRO A 34 -6.04 -27.05 21.82
C PRO A 34 -5.20 -27.06 23.10
N ALA A 35 -5.49 -26.10 23.98
CA ALA A 35 -4.84 -25.99 25.27
C ALA A 35 -5.18 -27.19 26.17
N THR A 36 -4.19 -27.66 26.90
CA THR A 36 -4.37 -28.66 27.95
C THR A 36 -5.09 -28.07 29.16
N ASP A 37 -5.76 -28.93 29.94
CA ASP A 37 -6.38 -28.50 31.21
C ASP A 37 -5.36 -27.88 32.17
N GLN A 38 -4.08 -28.28 32.09
CA GLN A 38 -3.01 -27.72 32.92
C GLN A 38 -2.66 -26.29 32.50
N GLU A 39 -2.50 -26.02 31.20
CA GLU A 39 -2.21 -24.66 30.70
C GLU A 39 -3.34 -23.68 31.09
N ILE A 40 -4.60 -24.13 31.00
CA ILE A 40 -5.74 -23.32 31.42
C ILE A 40 -5.77 -23.12 32.94
N ALA A 41 -5.49 -24.17 33.72
CA ALA A 41 -5.43 -24.04 35.17
C ALA A 41 -4.30 -23.10 35.62
N ASP A 42 -3.16 -23.10 34.91
CA ASP A 42 -2.02 -22.25 35.19
C ASP A 42 -2.36 -20.76 34.97
N ILE A 43 -3.02 -20.42 33.85
CA ILE A 43 -3.42 -19.03 33.58
C ILE A 43 -4.54 -18.55 34.53
N GLU A 44 -5.52 -19.41 34.85
CA GLU A 44 -6.56 -19.11 35.84
C GLU A 44 -5.96 -18.85 37.23
N HIS A 45 -4.97 -19.66 37.61
CA HIS A 45 -4.25 -19.48 38.88
C HIS A 45 -3.42 -18.19 38.87
N GLN A 46 -2.71 -17.89 37.79
CA GLN A 46 -1.92 -16.65 37.64
C GLN A 46 -2.80 -15.42 37.78
N LEU A 47 -3.94 -15.38 37.09
CA LEU A 47 -4.86 -14.25 37.08
C LEU A 47 -5.77 -14.20 38.31
N THR A 48 -5.83 -15.28 39.09
CA THR A 48 -6.75 -15.43 40.23
C THR A 48 -8.22 -15.27 39.83
N ILE A 49 -8.58 -15.75 38.63
CA ILE A 49 -9.95 -15.77 38.10
C ILE A 49 -10.27 -17.14 37.49
N THR A 50 -11.55 -17.40 37.25
CA THR A 50 -11.98 -18.43 36.29
C THR A 50 -12.19 -17.75 34.95
N LEU A 51 -11.63 -18.31 33.87
CA LEU A 51 -11.82 -17.74 32.54
C LEU A 51 -13.32 -17.80 32.16
N PRO A 52 -13.81 -16.80 31.40
CA PRO A 52 -15.15 -16.85 30.83
C PRO A 52 -15.39 -18.14 30.03
N GLU A 53 -16.59 -18.71 30.12
CA GLU A 53 -16.91 -20.02 29.53
C GLU A 53 -16.60 -20.09 28.03
N GLU A 54 -16.91 -19.03 27.28
CA GLU A 54 -16.64 -18.96 25.83
C GLU A 54 -15.14 -18.97 25.53
N LEU A 55 -14.32 -18.21 26.28
CA LEU A 55 -12.86 -18.17 26.10
C LEU A 55 -12.22 -19.50 26.51
N ARG A 56 -12.63 -20.06 27.65
CA ARG A 56 -12.16 -21.38 28.11
C ARG A 56 -12.43 -22.46 27.07
N SER A 57 -13.65 -22.52 26.55
CA SER A 57 -14.05 -23.50 25.54
C SER A 57 -13.31 -23.28 24.21
N LEU A 58 -13.06 -22.03 23.83
CA LEU A 58 -12.28 -21.67 22.65
C LEU A 58 -10.84 -22.22 22.73
N LEU A 59 -10.20 -22.12 23.90
CA LEU A 59 -8.86 -22.67 24.12
C LEU A 59 -8.86 -24.21 24.16
N GLN A 60 -9.84 -24.83 24.83
CA GLN A 60 -9.94 -26.29 25.02
C GLN A 60 -10.31 -27.05 23.74
N ASP A 61 -11.13 -26.46 22.88
CA ASP A 61 -11.64 -27.13 21.69
C ASP A 61 -11.10 -26.52 20.38
N GLY A 62 -10.78 -25.22 20.38
CA GLY A 62 -10.47 -24.45 19.18
C GLY A 62 -9.00 -24.29 18.87
N GLY A 63 -8.11 -24.37 19.86
CA GLY A 63 -6.67 -24.13 19.69
C GLY A 63 -6.17 -23.17 20.77
N LYS A 64 -4.98 -23.43 21.33
CA LYS A 64 -4.37 -22.55 22.33
C LYS A 64 -3.92 -21.21 21.72
N ARG A 65 -3.58 -21.23 20.44
CA ARG A 65 -3.23 -20.06 19.64
C ARG A 65 -3.76 -20.19 18.23
N VAL A 66 -4.54 -19.21 17.81
CA VAL A 66 -5.05 -19.08 16.46
C VAL A 66 -4.86 -17.65 15.99
N MET A 67 -4.29 -17.50 14.80
CA MET A 67 -4.06 -16.20 14.17
C MET A 67 -4.35 -16.33 12.68
N VAL A 68 -5.17 -15.41 12.17
CA VAL A 68 -5.38 -15.22 10.74
C VAL A 68 -4.76 -13.90 10.34
N TYR A 69 -3.96 -13.92 9.28
CA TYR A 69 -3.38 -12.72 8.68
C TYR A 69 -3.58 -12.75 7.17
N TRP A 70 -3.94 -11.62 6.60
CA TRP A 70 -3.86 -11.40 5.16
C TRP A 70 -3.62 -9.93 4.81
N ASN A 71 -2.99 -9.68 3.67
CA ASN A 71 -2.79 -8.34 3.11
C ASN A 71 -2.84 -8.39 1.58
N ILE A 72 -3.60 -7.50 0.96
CA ILE A 72 -3.60 -7.31 -0.49
C ILE A 72 -2.80 -6.04 -0.77
N SER A 73 -1.57 -6.19 -1.25
CA SER A 73 -0.65 -5.08 -1.43
C SER A 73 -0.98 -4.16 -2.62
N TYR A 74 -1.93 -4.55 -3.47
CA TYR A 74 -2.25 -3.82 -4.70
C TYR A 74 -3.76 -3.76 -4.97
N ALA A 75 -4.42 -2.71 -4.48
CA ALA A 75 -5.73 -2.29 -4.99
C ALA A 75 -6.02 -0.84 -4.57
N GLN A 76 -5.59 0.11 -5.42
CA GLN A 76 -5.69 1.55 -5.16
C GLN A 76 -7.13 2.07 -5.01
N THR A 77 -8.12 1.27 -5.43
CA THR A 77 -9.54 1.64 -5.54
C THR A 77 -10.45 0.91 -4.56
N ALA A 78 -9.89 0.22 -3.55
CA ALA A 78 -10.69 -0.40 -2.51
C ALA A 78 -11.44 0.62 -1.63
N PRO A 79 -12.64 0.27 -1.13
CA PRO A 79 -13.44 1.16 -0.31
C PRO A 79 -12.93 1.30 1.13
N PHE A 80 -12.16 0.32 1.62
CA PHE A 80 -11.62 0.22 2.99
C PHE A 80 -10.24 -0.45 2.96
N GLU A 81 -9.60 -0.53 4.13
CA GLU A 81 -8.29 -1.17 4.30
C GLU A 81 -8.28 -2.63 3.83
N LEU A 82 -7.20 -3.03 3.18
CA LEU A 82 -7.06 -4.35 2.54
C LEU A 82 -6.12 -5.27 3.32
N SER A 83 -6.39 -5.37 4.61
CA SER A 83 -5.69 -6.28 5.51
C SER A 83 -6.65 -6.94 6.48
N GLY A 84 -6.20 -8.03 7.07
CA GLY A 84 -6.87 -8.70 8.16
C GLY A 84 -5.85 -9.27 9.12
N ASP A 85 -6.13 -9.13 10.41
CA ASP A 85 -5.32 -9.60 11.53
C ASP A 85 -6.24 -9.83 12.74
N THR A 86 -6.61 -11.08 13.01
CA THR A 86 -7.44 -11.40 14.17
C THR A 86 -7.15 -12.81 14.69
N GLY A 87 -7.60 -13.12 15.89
CA GLY A 87 -7.31 -14.39 16.51
C GLY A 87 -7.54 -14.42 18.01
N TRP A 88 -6.88 -15.37 18.65
CA TRP A 88 -6.75 -15.48 20.09
C TRP A 88 -5.45 -16.21 20.42
N ASP A 89 -4.86 -15.89 21.56
CA ASP A 89 -3.62 -16.51 22.01
C ASP A 89 -3.63 -16.64 23.53
N ILE A 90 -3.42 -17.86 24.03
CA ILE A 90 -3.32 -18.14 25.47
C ILE A 90 -2.21 -17.32 26.14
N GLU A 91 -1.13 -17.02 25.42
CA GLU A 91 -0.02 -16.21 25.93
C GLU A 91 -0.36 -14.71 26.00
N SER A 92 -1.39 -14.27 25.27
CA SER A 92 -1.90 -12.89 25.30
C SER A 92 -2.94 -12.66 26.39
N ILE A 93 -3.33 -13.72 27.13
CA ILE A 93 -4.35 -13.60 28.18
C ILE A 93 -3.74 -12.98 29.42
N ASP A 94 -3.96 -11.68 29.59
CA ASP A 94 -3.63 -10.95 30.81
C ASP A 94 -4.61 -9.78 31.02
N PHE A 95 -4.57 -9.19 32.20
CA PHE A 95 -5.23 -7.91 32.43
C PHE A 95 -4.44 -6.81 31.71
N SER A 96 -5.14 -6.08 30.84
CA SER A 96 -4.54 -5.01 30.06
C SER A 96 -4.01 -3.89 30.96
N ASP A 97 -2.77 -3.47 30.70
CA ASP A 97 -2.14 -2.31 31.35
C ASP A 97 -2.36 -1.06 30.49
N PHE A 98 -3.46 -0.36 30.77
CA PHE A 98 -3.79 0.90 30.09
C PHE A 98 -2.97 2.10 30.61
N GLY A 99 -1.92 1.86 31.40
CA GLY A 99 -1.12 2.90 32.05
C GLY A 99 -1.75 3.50 33.30
N ASP A 100 -1.23 4.66 33.73
CA ASP A 100 -1.59 5.38 34.98
C ASP A 100 -2.98 6.06 34.93
N ASP A 101 -3.95 5.53 34.17
CA ASP A 101 -5.32 6.02 34.26
C ASP A 101 -6.03 5.41 35.47
N GLU A 102 -5.96 6.11 36.60
CA GLU A 102 -6.60 5.73 37.86
C GLU A 102 -8.13 5.49 37.75
N GLN A 103 -8.77 5.86 36.64
CA GLN A 103 -10.20 5.65 36.41
C GLN A 103 -10.54 4.28 35.83
N ILE A 104 -9.58 3.57 35.25
CA ILE A 104 -9.82 2.28 34.60
C ILE A 104 -9.46 1.16 35.57
N ASP A 105 -10.46 0.37 35.98
CA ASP A 105 -10.22 -0.88 36.70
C ASP A 105 -9.57 -1.88 35.74
N GLN A 106 -8.24 -1.94 35.71
CA GLN A 106 -7.48 -2.85 34.84
C GLN A 106 -7.90 -4.32 35.01
N LYS A 107 -8.41 -4.70 36.20
CA LYS A 107 -8.91 -6.06 36.46
C LYS A 107 -10.28 -6.35 35.85
N ARG A 108 -10.88 -5.37 35.18
CA ARG A 108 -12.14 -5.53 34.43
C ARG A 108 -11.91 -6.08 33.03
N TYR A 109 -10.83 -5.71 32.37
CA TYR A 109 -10.60 -5.99 30.96
C TYR A 109 -9.53 -7.06 30.79
N LEU A 110 -9.91 -8.17 30.18
CA LEU A 110 -9.03 -9.30 29.94
C LEU A 110 -8.66 -9.34 28.46
N CYS A 111 -7.39 -9.10 28.13
CA CYS A 111 -6.89 -9.25 26.77
C CYS A 111 -6.99 -10.71 26.32
N PHE A 112 -7.27 -10.94 25.05
CA PHE A 112 -7.15 -12.27 24.42
C PHE A 112 -6.41 -12.22 23.09
N TYR A 113 -6.07 -11.02 22.58
CA TYR A 113 -5.36 -10.83 21.33
C TYR A 113 -4.67 -9.46 21.28
N HIS A 114 -3.41 -9.43 20.88
CA HIS A 114 -2.67 -8.20 20.58
C HIS A 114 -2.53 -8.01 19.07
N ALA A 115 -2.91 -6.85 18.57
CA ALA A 115 -2.63 -6.42 17.21
C ALA A 115 -1.16 -5.99 17.06
N GLY A 116 -0.62 -6.08 15.84
CA GLY A 116 0.77 -5.72 15.56
C GLY A 116 1.16 -4.26 15.85
N ASN A 117 0.18 -3.35 15.92
CA ASN A 117 0.36 -1.93 16.22
C ASN A 117 0.27 -1.59 17.72
N GLY A 118 -0.01 -2.58 18.59
CA GLY A 118 -0.19 -2.40 20.03
C GLY A 118 -1.65 -2.30 20.48
N ASP A 119 -2.63 -2.28 19.57
CA ASP A 119 -4.05 -2.37 19.93
C ASP A 119 -4.37 -3.74 20.55
N GLU A 120 -5.45 -3.78 21.33
CA GLU A 120 -5.86 -4.99 22.03
C GLU A 120 -7.32 -5.34 21.76
N LEU A 121 -7.61 -6.64 21.67
CA LEU A 121 -8.96 -7.15 21.79
C LEU A 121 -9.16 -7.68 23.21
N VAL A 122 -10.15 -7.12 23.90
CA VAL A 122 -10.36 -7.35 25.33
C VAL A 122 -11.79 -7.78 25.64
N LEU A 123 -11.96 -8.56 26.70
CA LEU A 123 -13.25 -8.95 27.27
C LEU A 123 -13.59 -8.06 28.46
N ASP A 124 -14.78 -7.47 28.49
CA ASP A 124 -15.30 -6.77 29.67
C ASP A 124 -15.93 -7.78 30.65
N LEU A 125 -15.17 -8.17 31.67
CA LEU A 125 -15.60 -9.16 32.66
C LEU A 125 -16.81 -8.68 33.50
N TYR A 126 -17.09 -7.37 33.54
CA TYR A 126 -18.19 -6.81 34.32
C TYR A 126 -19.50 -6.71 33.52
N SER A 127 -19.45 -6.78 32.18
CA SER A 127 -20.67 -6.69 31.37
C SER A 127 -21.59 -7.89 31.59
N ASN A 128 -21.02 -9.09 31.56
CA ASN A 128 -21.71 -10.35 31.77
C ASN A 128 -20.68 -11.43 32.19
N PRO A 129 -20.78 -11.98 33.40
CA PRO A 129 -19.78 -12.92 33.92
C PRO A 129 -19.60 -14.22 33.14
N GLN A 130 -20.60 -14.66 32.35
CA GLN A 130 -20.51 -15.88 31.55
C GLN A 130 -20.14 -15.62 30.10
N ARG A 131 -20.61 -14.49 29.56
CA ARG A 131 -20.46 -14.11 28.15
C ARG A 131 -20.09 -12.64 28.04
N PRO A 132 -18.85 -12.27 28.44
CA PRO A 132 -18.42 -10.89 28.45
C PRO A 132 -18.46 -10.30 27.04
N MET A 133 -18.76 -9.00 26.96
CA MET A 133 -18.72 -8.25 25.70
C MET A 133 -17.27 -8.12 25.23
N VAL A 134 -17.09 -8.04 23.92
CA VAL A 134 -15.79 -7.84 23.29
C VAL A 134 -15.62 -6.37 22.96
N PHE A 135 -14.46 -5.82 23.32
CA PHE A 135 -14.03 -4.48 22.99
C PHE A 135 -12.72 -4.51 22.20
N HIS A 136 -12.54 -3.50 21.36
CA HIS A 136 -11.24 -3.05 20.89
C HIS A 136 -10.77 -1.93 21.82
N TRP A 137 -9.48 -1.94 22.16
CA TRP A 137 -8.80 -0.84 22.81
C TRP A 137 -7.71 -0.30 21.88
N ALA A 138 -7.80 0.99 21.57
CA ALA A 138 -6.85 1.70 20.74
C ALA A 138 -5.66 2.17 21.59
N HIS A 139 -4.47 1.63 21.36
CA HIS A 139 -3.28 1.95 22.18
C HIS A 139 -2.90 3.43 22.08
N GLU A 140 -3.04 4.03 20.90
CA GLU A 140 -2.60 5.42 20.65
C GLU A 140 -3.55 6.46 21.25
N THR A 141 -4.85 6.18 21.26
CA THR A 141 -5.88 7.14 21.67
C THR A 141 -6.45 6.85 23.06
N GLY A 142 -6.27 5.62 23.56
CA GLY A 142 -6.88 5.13 24.80
C GLY A 142 -8.39 4.90 24.69
N GLU A 143 -8.95 4.91 23.48
CA GLU A 143 -10.39 4.76 23.25
C GLU A 143 -10.82 3.28 23.30
N PHE A 144 -12.05 3.05 23.78
CA PHE A 144 -12.69 1.74 23.80
C PHE A 144 -13.86 1.71 22.84
N HIS A 145 -13.87 0.72 21.95
CA HIS A 145 -14.96 0.49 21.01
C HIS A 145 -15.60 -0.87 21.28
N ILE A 146 -16.92 -0.89 21.48
CA ILE A 146 -17.66 -2.17 21.57
C ILE A 146 -17.56 -2.84 20.20
N LEU A 147 -17.20 -4.12 20.15
CA LEU A 147 -17.21 -4.90 18.91
C LEU A 147 -18.38 -5.89 18.87
N ALA A 148 -18.69 -6.52 19.99
CA ALA A 148 -19.73 -7.56 20.04
C ALA A 148 -20.25 -7.81 21.45
N VAL A 149 -21.42 -8.45 21.53
CA VAL A 149 -22.05 -8.76 22.82
C VAL A 149 -21.49 -10.03 23.49
N SER A 150 -20.71 -10.83 22.76
CA SER A 150 -19.95 -11.97 23.29
C SER A 150 -18.79 -12.35 22.36
N LEU A 151 -17.87 -13.19 22.83
CA LEU A 151 -16.74 -13.69 22.02
C LEU A 151 -17.21 -14.48 20.80
N THR A 152 -18.26 -15.29 20.96
CA THR A 152 -18.87 -16.02 19.84
C THR A 152 -19.52 -15.07 18.81
N ASP A 153 -20.21 -14.02 19.26
CA ASP A 153 -20.79 -13.00 18.37
C ASP A 153 -19.70 -12.24 17.61
N PHE A 154 -18.60 -11.89 18.29
CA PHE A 154 -17.42 -11.27 17.67
C PHE A 154 -16.83 -12.14 16.57
N LEU A 155 -16.51 -13.40 16.87
CA LEU A 155 -15.91 -14.32 15.90
C LEU A 155 -16.82 -14.57 14.70
N ASN A 156 -18.13 -14.66 14.90
CA ASN A 156 -19.09 -14.74 13.80
C ASN A 156 -19.05 -13.49 12.90
N LYS A 157 -19.10 -12.30 13.51
CA LYS A 157 -19.14 -11.03 12.78
C LYS A 157 -17.84 -10.75 12.04
N VAL A 158 -16.69 -10.96 12.68
CA VAL A 158 -15.38 -10.75 12.04
C VAL A 158 -15.18 -11.75 10.91
N THR A 159 -15.63 -13.00 11.06
CA THR A 159 -15.63 -13.99 9.98
C THR A 159 -16.48 -13.54 8.80
N GLU A 160 -17.70 -13.03 9.04
CA GLU A 160 -18.58 -12.53 7.98
C GLU A 160 -18.05 -11.24 7.31
N LEU A 161 -17.15 -10.53 7.97
CA LEU A 161 -16.39 -9.41 7.43
C LEU A 161 -15.03 -9.85 6.88
N SER A 162 -14.82 -11.13 6.59
CA SER A 162 -13.57 -11.65 6.00
C SER A 162 -12.34 -11.38 6.86
N CYS A 163 -12.48 -11.53 8.17
CA CYS A 163 -11.41 -11.39 9.15
C CYS A 163 -10.70 -10.04 9.09
N ILE A 164 -11.46 -8.92 9.02
CA ILE A 164 -10.90 -7.57 9.18
C ILE A 164 -10.01 -7.48 10.43
N GLY A 165 -8.96 -6.66 10.36
CA GLY A 165 -7.92 -6.66 11.37
C GLY A 165 -8.26 -5.92 12.66
N ALA A 166 -7.47 -6.21 13.67
CA ALA A 166 -7.63 -5.73 15.05
C ALA A 166 -7.14 -4.29 15.28
N GLU A 167 -6.90 -3.53 14.21
CA GLU A 167 -6.51 -2.13 14.26
C GLU A 167 -7.74 -1.21 14.24
N GLU A 168 -7.69 -0.09 14.96
CA GLU A 168 -8.84 0.81 15.16
C GLU A 168 -9.56 1.19 13.85
N TRP A 169 -8.82 1.64 12.85
CA TRP A 169 -9.36 2.13 11.58
C TRP A 169 -10.06 1.05 10.75
N GLN A 170 -9.79 -0.22 11.02
CA GLN A 170 -10.44 -1.34 10.32
C GLN A 170 -11.82 -1.63 10.88
N TYR A 171 -12.11 -1.25 12.13
CA TYR A 171 -13.43 -1.40 12.73
C TYR A 171 -14.33 -0.17 12.56
N GLN A 172 -13.77 1.03 12.61
CA GLN A 172 -14.51 2.31 12.56
C GLN A 172 -15.60 2.37 11.46
N PRO A 173 -15.40 1.87 10.22
CA PRO A 173 -16.45 1.91 9.20
C PRO A 173 -17.65 1.01 9.49
N PHE A 174 -17.47 -0.01 10.33
CA PHE A 174 -18.42 -1.11 10.51
C PHE A 174 -19.09 -1.13 11.89
N ILE A 175 -18.66 -0.28 12.83
CA ILE A 175 -19.23 -0.23 14.18
C ILE A 175 -20.38 0.77 14.31
N ASP A 176 -21.33 0.45 15.20
CA ASP A 176 -22.32 1.38 15.74
C ASP A 176 -22.37 1.28 17.27
N ASN A 177 -23.40 1.86 17.90
CA ASN A 177 -23.56 1.85 19.37
C ASN A 177 -23.68 0.44 19.99
N CYS A 178 -23.87 -0.60 19.18
CA CYS A 178 -23.97 -2.00 19.58
C CYS A 178 -22.79 -2.85 19.07
N GLY A 179 -21.78 -2.21 18.50
CA GLY A 179 -20.58 -2.83 17.93
C GLY A 179 -20.67 -3.12 16.45
N LEU A 180 -19.98 -4.18 15.98
CA LEU A 180 -19.90 -4.51 14.57
C LEU A 180 -21.30 -4.78 13.98
N ASN A 181 -21.65 -4.01 12.95
CA ASN A 181 -22.93 -4.00 12.26
C ASN A 181 -22.79 -4.46 10.81
N LEU A 182 -23.11 -5.74 10.58
CA LEU A 182 -23.09 -6.42 9.29
C LEU A 182 -24.12 -5.91 8.28
N TYR A 183 -25.08 -5.11 8.73
CA TYR A 183 -26.16 -4.56 7.90
C TYR A 183 -25.96 -3.10 7.56
N SER A 184 -24.89 -2.48 8.06
CA SER A 184 -24.52 -1.13 7.70
C SER A 184 -24.19 -1.05 6.20
N LYS A 185 -24.37 0.14 5.61
CA LYS A 185 -24.01 0.38 4.21
C LYS A 185 -22.51 0.07 3.95
N PRO A 186 -21.56 0.48 4.82
CA PRO A 186 -20.15 0.09 4.70
C PRO A 186 -19.93 -1.43 4.73
N ALA A 187 -20.56 -2.16 5.66
CA ALA A 187 -20.41 -3.61 5.74
C ALA A 187 -20.90 -4.30 4.46
N LYS A 188 -22.06 -3.88 3.92
CA LYS A 188 -22.55 -4.43 2.64
C LYS A 188 -21.67 -4.09 1.45
N GLN A 189 -21.09 -2.89 1.43
CA GLN A 189 -20.13 -2.50 0.42
C GLN A 189 -18.86 -3.36 0.49
N TRP A 190 -18.34 -3.60 1.70
CA TRP A 190 -17.18 -4.45 1.94
C TRP A 190 -17.44 -5.91 1.54
N GLN A 191 -18.53 -6.50 2.02
CA GLN A 191 -18.92 -7.87 1.71
C GLN A 191 -19.10 -8.09 0.19
N GLN A 192 -19.68 -7.13 -0.52
CA GLN A 192 -19.79 -7.21 -1.97
C GLN A 192 -18.42 -7.07 -2.64
N TRP A 193 -17.59 -6.13 -2.16
CA TRP A 193 -16.26 -5.91 -2.74
C TRP A 193 -15.38 -7.14 -2.62
N ILE A 194 -15.29 -7.77 -1.44
CA ILE A 194 -14.47 -8.96 -1.23
C ILE A 194 -15.00 -10.15 -2.04
N HIS A 195 -16.33 -10.32 -2.11
CA HIS A 195 -16.95 -11.33 -2.96
C HIS A 195 -16.56 -11.14 -4.43
N ASP A 196 -16.70 -9.92 -4.96
CA ASP A 196 -16.33 -9.63 -6.34
C ASP A 196 -14.82 -9.85 -6.57
N TYR A 197 -13.96 -9.39 -5.66
CA TYR A 197 -12.52 -9.58 -5.77
C TYR A 197 -12.13 -11.07 -5.88
N LEU A 198 -12.77 -11.93 -5.08
CA LEU A 198 -12.48 -13.36 -5.05
C LEU A 198 -13.08 -14.14 -6.23
N HIS A 199 -14.22 -13.69 -6.78
CA HIS A 199 -15.00 -14.50 -7.71
C HIS A 199 -15.15 -13.91 -9.11
N PHE A 200 -14.96 -12.61 -9.29
CA PHE A 200 -15.15 -11.96 -10.58
C PHE A 200 -13.88 -12.10 -11.43
N THR A 201 -14.01 -12.74 -12.58
CA THR A 201 -12.89 -13.09 -13.46
C THR A 201 -12.77 -12.14 -14.64
N LEU A 202 -11.57 -12.08 -15.24
CA LEU A 202 -11.37 -11.30 -16.46
C LEU A 202 -12.21 -11.86 -17.63
N GLU A 203 -12.41 -13.17 -17.68
CA GLU A 203 -13.24 -13.81 -18.71
C GLU A 203 -14.68 -13.30 -18.64
N ASP A 204 -15.29 -13.30 -17.45
CA ASP A 204 -16.64 -12.76 -17.22
C ASP A 204 -16.70 -11.28 -17.59
N ALA A 205 -15.68 -10.53 -17.18
CA ALA A 205 -15.63 -9.08 -17.34
C ALA A 205 -15.41 -8.63 -18.79
N SER A 206 -14.68 -9.42 -19.58
CA SER A 206 -14.24 -9.07 -20.94
C SER A 206 -15.38 -8.86 -21.96
N GLN A 207 -16.60 -9.26 -21.62
CA GLN A 207 -17.76 -9.20 -22.51
C GLN A 207 -18.54 -7.89 -22.42
N ASP A 208 -18.35 -7.11 -21.36
CA ASP A 208 -19.02 -5.82 -21.15
C ASP A 208 -18.04 -4.78 -20.62
N LEU A 209 -18.04 -3.58 -21.21
CA LEU A 209 -17.03 -2.56 -20.90
C LEU A 209 -17.12 -2.06 -19.45
N ASN A 210 -18.32 -1.95 -18.89
CA ASN A 210 -18.49 -1.51 -17.49
C ASN A 210 -18.02 -2.59 -16.52
N GLN A 211 -18.26 -3.85 -16.87
CA GLN A 211 -17.74 -5.01 -16.14
C GLN A 211 -16.21 -5.09 -16.21
N LEU A 212 -15.60 -4.82 -17.37
CA LEU A 212 -14.15 -4.76 -17.50
C LEU A 212 -13.53 -3.61 -16.68
N ILE A 213 -14.17 -2.44 -16.64
CA ILE A 213 -13.79 -1.35 -15.74
C ILE A 213 -13.87 -1.81 -14.28
N ARG A 214 -14.98 -2.44 -13.87
CA ARG A 214 -15.15 -2.98 -12.51
C ARG A 214 -14.09 -4.02 -12.16
N TYR A 215 -13.74 -4.91 -13.08
CA TYR A 215 -12.66 -5.89 -12.87
C TYR A 215 -11.32 -5.20 -12.65
N THR A 216 -11.04 -4.16 -13.42
CA THR A 216 -9.82 -3.35 -13.30
C THR A 216 -9.77 -2.59 -11.97
N GLU A 217 -10.90 -2.12 -11.45
CA GLU A 217 -10.98 -1.52 -10.11
C GLU A 217 -10.66 -2.53 -8.99
N LEU A 218 -10.90 -3.82 -9.22
CA LEU A 218 -10.67 -4.87 -8.22
C LEU A 218 -9.24 -5.41 -8.27
N ASN A 219 -8.71 -5.63 -9.48
CA ASN A 219 -7.46 -6.37 -9.69
C ASN A 219 -6.33 -5.48 -10.24
N GLY A 220 -6.61 -4.21 -10.56
CA GLY A 220 -5.64 -3.33 -11.20
C GLY A 220 -5.43 -3.60 -12.68
N ILE A 221 -4.33 -3.05 -13.22
CA ILE A 221 -4.00 -3.14 -14.64
C ILE A 221 -2.77 -4.03 -14.82
N GLU A 222 -2.98 -5.13 -15.53
CA GLU A 222 -1.95 -6.04 -16.02
C GLU A 222 -2.06 -6.16 -17.55
N ASP A 223 -1.10 -6.85 -18.17
CA ASP A 223 -1.04 -7.00 -19.64
C ASP A 223 -2.34 -7.62 -20.21
N ASP A 224 -2.92 -8.61 -19.53
CA ASP A 224 -4.16 -9.25 -19.95
C ASP A 224 -5.37 -8.29 -19.87
N THR A 225 -5.43 -7.44 -18.84
CA THR A 225 -6.46 -6.39 -18.73
C THR A 225 -6.33 -5.37 -19.87
N VAL A 226 -5.10 -4.97 -20.22
CA VAL A 226 -4.84 -4.07 -21.37
C VAL A 226 -5.30 -4.72 -22.68
N GLN A 227 -5.01 -6.01 -22.88
CA GLN A 227 -5.46 -6.76 -24.05
C GLN A 227 -6.99 -6.87 -24.10
N ALA A 228 -7.65 -7.06 -22.97
CA ALA A 228 -9.11 -7.10 -22.91
C ALA A 228 -9.72 -5.76 -23.40
N PHE A 229 -9.21 -4.62 -22.94
CA PHE A 229 -9.68 -3.30 -23.39
C PHE A 229 -9.43 -3.06 -24.89
N ALA A 230 -8.38 -3.64 -25.46
CA ALA A 230 -8.04 -3.49 -26.88
C ALA A 230 -9.08 -4.08 -27.85
N HIS A 231 -10.03 -4.88 -27.36
CA HIS A 231 -11.15 -5.39 -28.15
C HIS A 231 -12.26 -4.34 -28.36
N TYR A 232 -12.26 -3.26 -27.58
CA TYR A 232 -13.24 -2.18 -27.66
C TYR A 232 -12.69 -0.98 -28.45
N HIS A 233 -13.58 -0.12 -28.94
CA HIS A 233 -13.16 1.11 -29.58
C HIS A 233 -12.57 2.08 -28.55
N PRO A 234 -11.37 2.67 -28.76
CA PRO A 234 -10.71 3.51 -27.76
C PRO A 234 -11.55 4.69 -27.24
N ASP A 235 -12.33 5.33 -28.12
CA ASP A 235 -13.21 6.44 -27.70
C ASP A 235 -14.34 5.97 -26.77
N GLU A 236 -14.84 4.74 -26.94
CA GLU A 236 -15.86 4.15 -26.06
C GLU A 236 -15.25 3.80 -24.69
N VAL A 237 -14.03 3.25 -24.70
CA VAL A 237 -13.26 2.97 -23.47
C VAL A 237 -13.03 4.25 -22.68
N LEU A 238 -12.52 5.31 -23.33
CA LEU A 238 -12.30 6.59 -22.67
C LEU A 238 -13.60 7.15 -22.10
N GLN A 239 -14.68 7.15 -22.88
CA GLN A 239 -15.97 7.69 -22.43
C GLN A 239 -16.53 6.93 -21.21
N ALA A 240 -16.46 5.60 -21.21
CA ALA A 240 -16.93 4.79 -20.09
C ALA A 240 -16.13 5.05 -18.80
N TRP A 241 -14.80 5.19 -18.91
CA TRP A 241 -13.96 5.59 -17.77
C TRP A 241 -14.33 6.98 -17.23
N LEU A 242 -14.56 7.96 -18.12
CA LEU A 242 -14.96 9.31 -17.71
C LEU A 242 -16.33 9.33 -17.02
N GLU A 243 -17.28 8.52 -17.49
CA GLU A 243 -18.59 8.35 -16.85
C GLU A 243 -18.46 7.73 -15.46
N ARG A 244 -17.62 6.70 -15.30
CA ARG A 244 -17.32 6.09 -14.00
C ARG A 244 -16.64 7.06 -13.02
N ILE A 245 -15.72 7.90 -13.50
CA ILE A 245 -15.05 8.95 -12.71
C ILE A 245 -16.05 10.02 -12.23
N GLN A 246 -17.04 10.36 -13.07
CA GLN A 246 -18.00 11.43 -12.77
C GLN A 246 -18.90 11.09 -11.58
N ILE A 247 -19.24 9.80 -11.40
CA ILE A 247 -20.08 9.34 -10.30
C ILE A 247 -19.30 9.00 -9.02
N GLU A 248 -17.97 9.05 -9.05
CA GLU A 248 -17.13 8.80 -7.88
C GLU A 248 -17.04 10.03 -6.98
N HIS A 249 -17.30 9.83 -5.68
CA HIS A 249 -17.30 10.89 -4.68
C HIS A 249 -16.05 10.84 -3.80
N THR A 250 -15.39 9.70 -3.69
CA THR A 250 -14.18 9.53 -2.89
C THR A 250 -12.96 9.94 -3.70
N GLN A 251 -12.27 11.00 -3.27
CA GLN A 251 -11.17 11.59 -4.05
C GLN A 251 -10.00 10.62 -4.30
N SER A 252 -9.63 9.78 -3.32
CA SER A 252 -8.55 8.80 -3.48
C SER A 252 -8.89 7.75 -4.55
N ILE A 253 -10.12 7.23 -4.55
CA ILE A 253 -10.60 6.30 -5.58
C ILE A 253 -10.62 7.00 -6.93
N LYS A 254 -11.15 8.24 -6.99
CA LYS A 254 -11.22 9.04 -8.21
C LYS A 254 -9.85 9.27 -8.85
N ASP A 255 -8.85 9.57 -8.02
CA ASP A 255 -7.46 9.74 -8.42
C ASP A 255 -6.91 8.45 -9.08
N GLY A 256 -7.13 7.28 -8.46
CA GLY A 256 -6.77 5.99 -9.04
C GLY A 256 -7.48 5.68 -10.37
N LEU A 257 -8.78 5.96 -10.48
CA LEU A 257 -9.54 5.79 -11.73
C LEU A 257 -8.99 6.67 -12.86
N ILE A 258 -8.58 7.91 -12.54
CA ILE A 258 -7.97 8.84 -13.50
C ILE A 258 -6.62 8.27 -14.00
N GLU A 259 -5.79 7.75 -13.11
CA GLU A 259 -4.52 7.12 -13.49
C GLU A 259 -4.72 5.90 -14.40
N TYR A 260 -5.67 5.03 -14.06
CA TYR A 260 -6.06 3.88 -14.89
C TYR A 260 -6.56 4.31 -16.27
N THR A 261 -7.38 5.36 -16.32
CA THR A 261 -7.87 5.92 -17.59
C THR A 261 -6.72 6.30 -18.51
N GLY A 262 -5.70 6.99 -17.99
CA GLY A 262 -4.51 7.35 -18.76
C GLY A 262 -3.70 6.12 -19.19
N LEU A 263 -3.51 5.16 -18.29
CA LEU A 263 -2.71 3.96 -18.55
C LEU A 263 -3.33 3.08 -19.65
N ILE A 264 -4.65 2.93 -19.67
CA ILE A 264 -5.38 2.13 -20.66
C ILE A 264 -5.47 2.86 -22.00
N ASN A 265 -5.89 4.13 -21.99
CA ASN A 265 -6.20 4.86 -23.23
C ASN A 265 -4.95 5.45 -23.91
N ARG A 266 -3.87 5.71 -23.16
CA ARG A 266 -2.62 6.27 -23.67
C ARG A 266 -2.87 7.50 -24.56
N HIS A 267 -2.34 7.49 -25.78
CA HIS A 267 -2.47 8.58 -26.74
C HIS A 267 -3.91 8.89 -27.17
N HIS A 268 -4.87 7.97 -27.02
CA HIS A 268 -6.28 8.25 -27.28
C HIS A 268 -6.88 9.23 -26.26
N ALA A 269 -6.29 9.32 -25.07
CA ALA A 269 -6.69 10.27 -24.04
C ALA A 269 -6.08 11.68 -24.23
N ALA A 270 -5.26 11.91 -25.26
CA ALA A 270 -4.46 13.13 -25.39
C ALA A 270 -5.31 14.42 -25.38
N ASP A 271 -6.42 14.44 -26.13
CA ASP A 271 -7.29 15.62 -26.17
C ASP A 271 -7.99 15.90 -24.85
N TRP A 272 -8.34 14.85 -24.11
CA TRP A 272 -8.86 15.00 -22.75
C TRP A 272 -7.79 15.58 -21.81
N VAL A 273 -6.56 15.07 -21.86
CA VAL A 273 -5.44 15.59 -21.05
C VAL A 273 -5.13 17.05 -21.40
N ARG A 274 -5.20 17.45 -22.67
CA ARG A 274 -5.06 18.87 -23.06
C ARG A 274 -6.14 19.74 -22.43
N LYS A 275 -7.40 19.30 -22.43
CA LYS A 275 -8.50 20.03 -21.77
C LYS A 275 -8.27 20.17 -20.25
N LEU A 276 -7.67 19.18 -19.59
CA LEU A 276 -7.31 19.30 -18.17
C LEU A 276 -6.31 20.43 -17.90
N TRP A 277 -5.39 20.69 -18.83
CA TRP A 277 -4.46 21.82 -18.74
C TRP A 277 -5.14 23.18 -18.95
N ASP A 278 -6.24 23.22 -19.69
CA ASP A 278 -7.01 24.44 -19.95
C ASP A 278 -7.90 24.85 -18.76
N LEU A 279 -8.07 23.96 -17.76
CA LEU A 279 -8.82 24.26 -16.55
C LEU A 279 -8.08 25.29 -15.65
N PRO A 280 -8.82 26.15 -14.92
CA PRO A 280 -8.28 26.95 -13.83
C PRO A 280 -7.55 26.08 -12.78
N GLU A 281 -6.49 26.59 -12.15
CA GLU A 281 -5.66 25.78 -11.23
C GLU A 281 -6.44 25.22 -10.03
N ASP A 282 -7.44 25.94 -9.54
CA ASP A 282 -8.36 25.52 -8.46
C ASP A 282 -9.35 24.42 -8.88
N GLN A 283 -9.50 24.19 -10.19
CA GLN A 283 -10.38 23.17 -10.76
C GLN A 283 -9.61 21.99 -11.37
N ARG A 284 -8.28 22.06 -11.39
CA ARG A 284 -7.44 20.98 -11.91
C ARG A 284 -7.41 19.81 -10.95
N ILE A 285 -7.27 18.62 -11.53
CA ILE A 285 -6.92 17.41 -10.80
C ILE A 285 -5.56 17.58 -10.09
N ASN A 286 -5.24 16.63 -9.22
CA ASN A 286 -3.96 16.56 -8.54
C ASN A 286 -2.78 16.79 -9.51
N SER A 287 -1.86 17.68 -9.13
CA SER A 287 -0.72 18.06 -9.98
C SER A 287 0.21 16.89 -10.34
N TYR A 288 0.32 15.90 -9.45
CA TYR A 288 1.06 14.66 -9.71
C TYR A 288 0.40 13.84 -10.82
N ILE A 289 -0.91 13.61 -10.68
CA ILE A 289 -1.70 12.84 -11.66
C ILE A 289 -1.71 13.54 -13.01
N LEU A 290 -1.88 14.87 -13.03
CA LEU A 290 -1.78 15.63 -14.27
C LEU A 290 -0.42 15.45 -14.94
N ALA A 291 0.68 15.45 -14.18
CA ALA A 291 2.02 15.23 -14.72
C ALA A 291 2.19 13.79 -15.25
N TYR A 292 1.70 12.80 -14.52
CA TYR A 292 1.64 11.41 -14.96
C TYR A 292 0.89 11.27 -16.30
N LEU A 293 -0.37 11.71 -16.37
CA LEU A 293 -1.17 11.70 -17.60
C LEU A 293 -0.50 12.44 -18.75
N THR A 294 0.13 13.58 -18.46
CA THR A 294 0.86 14.37 -19.45
C THR A 294 2.00 13.55 -20.06
N ALA A 295 2.75 12.81 -19.23
CA ALA A 295 3.85 11.99 -19.69
C ALA A 295 3.40 10.77 -20.52
N ILE A 296 2.29 10.14 -20.13
CA ILE A 296 1.87 8.87 -20.75
C ILE A 296 0.85 9.01 -21.90
N CYS A 297 0.15 10.16 -22.00
CA CYS A 297 -0.89 10.38 -23.00
C CYS A 297 -0.51 11.40 -24.07
N LEU A 298 0.37 12.37 -23.78
CA LEU A 298 0.76 13.38 -24.78
C LEU A 298 2.06 12.98 -25.51
N PRO A 299 2.29 13.53 -26.72
CA PRO A 299 3.61 13.46 -27.33
C PRO A 299 4.68 14.03 -26.39
N GLU A 300 5.84 13.37 -26.32
CA GLU A 300 6.91 13.68 -25.35
C GLU A 300 7.27 15.18 -25.32
N ASP A 301 7.54 15.79 -26.48
CA ASP A 301 7.92 17.19 -26.57
C ASP A 301 6.83 18.15 -26.07
N GLU A 302 5.57 17.85 -26.39
CA GLU A 302 4.43 18.64 -25.90
C GLU A 302 4.31 18.50 -24.37
N GLY A 303 4.41 17.28 -23.85
CA GLY A 303 4.27 17.00 -22.44
C GLY A 303 5.38 17.64 -21.59
N LEU A 304 6.64 17.49 -22.03
CA LEU A 304 7.79 18.08 -21.35
C LEU A 304 7.69 19.61 -21.31
N GLU A 305 7.36 20.24 -22.43
CA GLU A 305 7.24 21.70 -22.50
C GLU A 305 6.17 22.24 -21.53
N ARG A 306 5.02 21.55 -21.43
CA ARG A 306 3.96 21.93 -20.47
C ARG A 306 4.45 21.85 -19.02
N ILE A 307 5.17 20.79 -18.67
CA ILE A 307 5.68 20.60 -17.30
C ILE A 307 6.82 21.57 -16.99
N TRP A 308 7.77 21.76 -17.91
CA TRP A 308 8.85 22.72 -17.76
C TRP A 308 8.31 24.13 -17.55
N ARG A 309 7.38 24.58 -18.40
CA ARG A 309 6.76 25.90 -18.26
C ARG A 309 6.09 26.06 -16.89
N LYS A 310 5.32 25.07 -16.44
CA LYS A 310 4.68 25.09 -15.11
C LYS A 310 5.70 25.18 -13.97
N ILE A 311 6.81 24.46 -14.07
CA ILE A 311 7.87 24.51 -13.06
C ILE A 311 8.55 25.88 -13.06
N GLU A 312 8.94 26.38 -14.23
CA GLU A 312 9.64 27.66 -14.39
C GLU A 312 8.78 28.86 -13.97
N GLU A 313 7.47 28.81 -14.21
CA GLU A 313 6.51 29.79 -13.69
C GLU A 313 6.49 29.80 -12.16
N LYS A 314 6.44 28.63 -11.52
CA LYS A 314 6.48 28.51 -10.05
C LYS A 314 7.81 28.96 -9.44
N GLU A 315 8.93 28.71 -10.11
CA GLU A 315 10.24 29.23 -9.69
C GLU A 315 10.26 30.76 -9.70
N LYS A 316 9.69 31.39 -10.73
CA LYS A 316 9.57 32.85 -10.84
C LYS A 316 8.66 33.42 -9.76
N GLU A 317 7.49 32.82 -9.53
CA GLU A 317 6.52 33.30 -8.55
C GLU A 317 7.02 33.23 -7.11
N LYS A 318 7.74 32.15 -6.76
CA LYS A 318 8.19 31.90 -5.38
C LYS A 318 9.59 32.43 -5.08
N GLU A 319 10.26 33.05 -6.06
CA GLU A 319 11.65 33.51 -5.98
C GLU A 319 12.61 32.48 -5.35
N ARG A 320 12.35 31.19 -5.58
CA ARG A 320 13.14 30.10 -5.00
C ARG A 320 13.60 29.13 -6.08
N LYS A 321 14.75 28.50 -5.81
CA LYS A 321 15.28 27.44 -6.67
C LYS A 321 14.41 26.18 -6.59
N LEU A 322 14.26 25.51 -7.72
CA LEU A 322 13.64 24.19 -7.80
C LEU A 322 14.35 23.20 -6.86
N ASN A 323 13.57 22.40 -6.14
CA ASN A 323 14.10 21.27 -5.39
C ASN A 323 13.92 19.96 -6.17
N GLY A 324 14.72 18.94 -5.83
CA GLY A 324 14.75 17.67 -6.56
C GLY A 324 13.45 16.89 -6.48
N TYR A 325 12.73 16.95 -5.35
CA TYR A 325 11.45 16.26 -5.18
C TYR A 325 10.36 16.82 -6.09
N GLU A 326 10.27 18.14 -6.24
CA GLU A 326 9.30 18.79 -7.13
C GLU A 326 9.58 18.47 -8.60
N ALA A 327 10.85 18.52 -9.01
CA ALA A 327 11.26 18.13 -10.35
C ALA A 327 10.93 16.64 -10.61
N ASN A 328 11.29 15.77 -9.68
CA ASN A 328 11.05 14.33 -9.76
C ASN A 328 9.55 14.02 -9.90
N THR A 329 8.72 14.64 -9.06
CA THR A 329 7.26 14.46 -9.07
C THR A 329 6.65 14.81 -10.42
N GLY A 330 7.15 15.84 -11.10
CA GLY A 330 6.63 16.28 -12.40
C GLY A 330 7.21 15.53 -13.61
N LEU A 331 8.45 15.05 -13.53
CA LEU A 331 9.20 14.62 -14.72
C LEU A 331 9.55 13.13 -14.75
N LYS A 332 9.45 12.39 -13.62
CA LYS A 332 9.91 11.00 -13.54
C LYS A 332 9.24 10.06 -14.55
N ASN A 333 7.97 10.30 -14.86
CA ASN A 333 7.15 9.41 -15.68
C ASN A 333 7.43 9.55 -17.19
N PHE A 334 8.25 10.54 -17.61
CA PHE A 334 8.63 10.69 -19.02
C PHE A 334 9.71 9.71 -19.46
N HIS A 335 10.53 9.22 -18.52
CA HIS A 335 11.67 8.33 -18.81
C HIS A 335 12.58 8.82 -19.95
N SER A 336 12.74 10.15 -20.07
CA SER A 336 13.35 10.78 -21.23
C SER A 336 14.71 11.41 -20.91
N ARG A 337 15.72 11.09 -21.72
CA ARG A 337 17.06 11.69 -21.62
C ARG A 337 17.05 13.22 -21.76
N LYS A 338 16.01 13.79 -22.40
CA LYS A 338 15.81 15.25 -22.47
C LYS A 338 15.68 15.88 -21.08
N VAL A 339 15.12 15.15 -20.11
CA VAL A 339 15.02 15.59 -18.72
C VAL A 339 16.41 15.79 -18.12
N ILE A 340 17.35 14.87 -18.35
CA ILE A 340 18.74 14.96 -17.86
C ILE A 340 19.41 16.24 -18.35
N HIS A 341 19.26 16.55 -19.64
CA HIS A 341 19.80 17.78 -20.21
C HIS A 341 19.15 19.02 -19.60
N TRP A 342 17.84 19.01 -19.37
CA TRP A 342 17.13 20.14 -18.79
C TRP A 342 17.52 20.39 -17.32
N ILE A 343 17.70 19.35 -16.50
CA ILE A 343 18.06 19.52 -15.09
C ILE A 343 19.52 19.92 -14.88
N LYS A 344 20.40 19.70 -15.87
CA LYS A 344 21.86 19.85 -15.76
C LYS A 344 22.32 21.15 -15.10
N ASP A 345 21.71 22.28 -15.45
CA ASP A 345 22.06 23.61 -14.92
C ASP A 345 21.17 24.07 -13.75
N ARG A 346 20.24 23.20 -13.31
CA ARG A 346 19.23 23.48 -12.26
C ARG A 346 19.51 22.72 -10.97
N VAL A 347 20.28 21.63 -11.02
CA VAL A 347 20.55 20.80 -9.84
C VAL A 347 21.26 21.56 -8.73
N THR A 348 20.84 21.31 -7.50
CA THR A 348 21.39 21.90 -6.29
C THR A 348 21.36 20.91 -5.14
N PHE A 349 22.08 21.18 -4.05
CA PHE A 349 21.92 20.43 -2.80
C PHE A 349 20.65 20.89 -2.05
N PRO A 350 19.97 19.98 -1.33
CA PRO A 350 20.23 18.54 -1.23
C PRO A 350 19.94 17.81 -2.55
N TYR A 351 20.71 16.76 -2.85
CA TYR A 351 20.60 16.02 -4.12
C TYR A 351 19.43 15.01 -4.16
N ASP A 352 18.77 14.79 -3.02
CA ASP A 352 17.65 13.85 -2.93
C ASP A 352 16.50 14.27 -3.87
N GLY A 353 15.95 13.29 -4.59
CA GLY A 353 14.92 13.50 -5.62
C GLY A 353 15.53 13.76 -7.00
N TRP A 354 16.61 14.54 -7.09
CA TRP A 354 17.34 14.71 -8.36
C TRP A 354 18.00 13.42 -8.82
N ASP A 355 18.54 12.66 -7.88
CA ASP A 355 19.16 11.36 -8.13
C ASP A 355 18.16 10.30 -8.60
N GLN A 356 16.97 10.27 -8.01
CA GLN A 356 15.86 9.44 -8.47
C GLN A 356 15.44 9.84 -9.88
N LEU A 357 15.26 11.15 -10.12
CA LEU A 357 14.87 11.66 -11.43
C LEU A 357 15.91 11.32 -12.50
N PHE A 358 17.21 11.53 -12.20
CA PHE A 358 18.29 11.18 -13.13
C PHE A 358 18.26 9.68 -13.45
N ALA A 359 18.13 8.81 -12.43
CA ALA A 359 18.13 7.35 -12.62
C ALA A 359 16.99 6.87 -13.53
N VAL A 360 15.79 7.44 -13.40
CA VAL A 360 14.62 7.01 -14.18
C VAL A 360 14.49 7.71 -15.54
N SER A 361 15.29 8.75 -15.81
CA SER A 361 15.23 9.56 -17.04
C SER A 361 16.05 8.97 -18.20
N ASN A 362 16.20 7.64 -18.25
CA ASN A 362 16.94 6.91 -19.28
C ASN A 362 18.36 7.48 -19.53
N PRO A 363 19.21 7.53 -18.49
CA PRO A 363 20.59 7.99 -18.62
C PRO A 363 21.39 7.05 -19.52
N GLN A 364 22.31 7.63 -20.29
CA GLN A 364 23.28 6.90 -21.09
C GLN A 364 24.66 6.98 -20.45
N SER A 365 25.58 6.12 -20.86
CA SER A 365 26.94 6.08 -20.30
C SER A 365 27.64 7.45 -20.33
N GLU A 366 27.42 8.24 -21.38
CA GLU A 366 28.02 9.57 -21.53
C GLU A 366 27.49 10.55 -20.49
N ASP A 367 26.22 10.41 -20.09
CA ASP A 367 25.61 11.25 -19.06
C ASP A 367 26.25 10.97 -17.69
N TYR A 368 26.47 9.69 -17.36
CA TYR A 368 27.19 9.32 -16.14
C TYR A 368 28.63 9.83 -16.13
N ILE A 369 29.36 9.65 -17.24
CA ILE A 369 30.75 10.13 -17.36
C ILE A 369 30.80 11.66 -17.19
N GLU A 370 29.91 12.38 -17.88
CA GLU A 370 29.84 13.83 -17.79
C GLU A 370 29.49 14.30 -16.38
N TRP A 371 28.46 13.74 -15.76
CA TRP A 371 28.00 14.18 -14.45
C TRP A 371 28.98 13.82 -13.32
N LEU A 372 29.66 12.68 -13.42
CA LEU A 372 30.75 12.31 -12.51
C LEU A 372 31.95 13.26 -12.63
N GLN A 373 32.17 13.88 -13.79
CA GLN A 373 33.20 14.90 -13.98
C GLN A 373 32.73 16.31 -13.62
N GLY A 374 31.41 16.50 -13.49
CA GLY A 374 30.76 17.78 -13.19
C GLY A 374 30.98 18.31 -11.77
N ASN A 375 30.14 19.27 -11.39
CA ASN A 375 30.17 19.88 -10.07
C ASN A 375 29.76 18.88 -8.96
N ASP A 376 29.94 19.26 -7.70
CA ASP A 376 29.69 18.35 -6.57
C ASP A 376 28.25 17.83 -6.53
N ALA A 377 27.24 18.65 -6.87
CA ALA A 377 25.86 18.20 -6.91
C ALA A 377 25.64 17.16 -8.02
N GLN A 378 26.11 17.44 -9.23
CA GLN A 378 26.04 16.53 -10.39
C GLN A 378 26.73 15.20 -10.08
N ARG A 379 27.93 15.25 -9.48
CA ARG A 379 28.71 14.07 -9.12
C ARG A 379 27.97 13.21 -8.10
N GLN A 380 27.43 13.80 -7.02
CA GLN A 380 26.68 13.06 -6.00
C GLN A 380 25.39 12.46 -6.55
N ILE A 381 24.70 13.19 -7.45
CA ILE A 381 23.52 12.70 -8.16
C ILE A 381 23.86 11.46 -8.99
N ALA A 382 24.89 11.52 -9.82
CA ALA A 382 25.31 10.40 -10.66
C ALA A 382 25.72 9.17 -9.83
N ILE A 383 26.48 9.37 -8.75
CA ILE A 383 26.88 8.28 -7.83
C ILE A 383 25.65 7.63 -7.19
N SER A 384 24.76 8.44 -6.61
CA SER A 384 23.54 7.94 -5.94
C SER A 384 22.60 7.24 -6.93
N ALA A 385 22.44 7.81 -8.13
CA ALA A 385 21.61 7.25 -9.20
C ALA A 385 22.13 5.88 -9.69
N LEU A 386 23.46 5.69 -9.81
CA LEU A 386 24.02 4.37 -10.15
C LEU A 386 23.65 3.30 -9.12
N GLY A 387 23.72 3.61 -7.83
CA GLY A 387 23.32 2.69 -6.77
C GLY A 387 21.84 2.29 -6.79
N LYS A 388 21.00 3.09 -7.47
CA LYS A 388 19.55 2.88 -7.61
C LYS A 388 19.13 2.35 -8.98
N SER A 389 20.04 2.35 -9.95
CA SER A 389 19.70 2.00 -11.33
C SER A 389 19.49 0.50 -11.47
N VAL A 390 18.37 0.14 -12.09
CA VAL A 390 17.98 -1.25 -12.39
C VAL A 390 18.20 -1.63 -13.86
N GLN A 391 18.67 -0.70 -14.70
CA GLN A 391 18.79 -0.85 -16.17
C GLN A 391 20.22 -0.56 -16.68
N LEU A 392 21.22 -1.18 -16.05
CA LEU A 392 22.63 -0.99 -16.46
C LEU A 392 22.90 -1.51 -17.87
N ASP A 393 22.16 -2.55 -18.29
CA ASP A 393 22.20 -3.13 -19.63
C ASP A 393 21.75 -2.16 -20.73
N GLN A 394 20.79 -1.31 -20.41
CA GLN A 394 20.31 -0.25 -21.31
C GLN A 394 21.18 1.01 -21.28
N THR A 395 21.98 1.16 -20.22
CA THR A 395 22.87 2.31 -20.01
C THR A 395 24.27 2.09 -20.61
N PHE A 396 24.83 0.89 -20.42
CA PHE A 396 26.22 0.53 -20.72
C PHE A 396 26.26 -0.64 -21.70
N HIS A 397 26.64 -0.35 -22.94
CA HIS A 397 26.69 -1.34 -24.01
C HIS A 397 28.10 -1.89 -24.25
N ARG A 398 29.12 -1.31 -23.60
CA ARG A 398 30.53 -1.68 -23.81
C ARG A 398 31.33 -1.68 -22.52
N VAL A 399 32.31 -2.57 -22.43
CA VAL A 399 33.21 -2.68 -21.28
C VAL A 399 33.97 -1.37 -21.03
N GLU A 400 34.38 -0.66 -22.09
CA GLU A 400 35.14 0.58 -21.92
C GLU A 400 34.31 1.71 -21.24
N GLN A 401 32.98 1.69 -21.42
CA GLN A 401 32.08 2.65 -20.78
C GLN A 401 31.99 2.37 -19.27
N VAL A 402 31.82 1.09 -18.90
CA VAL A 402 31.81 0.63 -17.50
C VAL A 402 33.12 0.98 -16.81
N GLU A 403 34.25 0.73 -17.48
CA GLU A 403 35.58 1.00 -16.92
C GLU A 403 35.81 2.51 -16.75
N SER A 404 35.35 3.33 -17.69
CA SER A 404 35.44 4.79 -17.58
C SER A 404 34.69 5.33 -16.35
N VAL A 405 33.47 4.82 -16.11
CA VAL A 405 32.68 5.16 -14.91
C VAL A 405 33.34 4.65 -13.64
N ARG A 406 33.85 3.40 -13.64
CA ARG A 406 34.57 2.81 -12.51
C ARG A 406 35.75 3.68 -12.07
N VAL A 407 36.61 4.07 -13.01
CA VAL A 407 37.77 4.93 -12.72
C VAL A 407 37.34 6.25 -12.07
N LEU A 408 36.24 6.85 -12.54
CA LEU A 408 35.72 8.09 -11.96
C LEU A 408 35.14 7.88 -10.54
N LEU A 409 34.50 6.75 -10.28
CA LEU A 409 34.03 6.38 -8.94
C LEU A 409 35.18 6.12 -7.98
N GLU A 410 36.25 5.44 -8.40
CA GLU A 410 37.45 5.23 -7.58
C GLU A 410 38.14 6.55 -7.26
N GLN A 411 38.22 7.47 -8.23
CA GLN A 411 38.71 8.83 -7.98
C GLN A 411 37.83 9.58 -6.98
N ALA A 412 36.50 9.43 -7.05
CA ALA A 412 35.59 10.01 -6.07
C ALA A 412 35.79 9.38 -4.68
N MET A 413 35.95 8.05 -4.59
CA MET A 413 36.21 7.33 -3.33
C MET A 413 37.46 7.85 -2.62
N ASN A 414 38.53 8.10 -3.39
CA ASN A 414 39.78 8.62 -2.86
C ASN A 414 39.67 10.06 -2.35
N LYS A 415 38.73 10.85 -2.90
CA LYS A 415 38.46 12.23 -2.48
C LYS A 415 37.44 12.34 -1.35
N ALA A 416 36.57 11.35 -1.20
CA ALA A 416 35.50 11.34 -0.22
C ALA A 416 36.07 11.38 1.21
N VAL A 417 35.56 12.29 2.04
CA VAL A 417 35.98 12.44 3.44
C VAL A 417 34.95 11.85 4.39
N ILE A 418 33.67 11.91 4.02
CA ILE A 418 32.55 11.54 4.90
C ILE A 418 32.20 10.06 4.74
N LYS A 419 31.93 9.37 5.85
CA LYS A 419 31.57 7.93 5.87
C LYS A 419 30.34 7.63 5.00
N LYS A 420 29.31 8.48 5.04
CA LYS A 420 28.09 8.35 4.22
C LYS A 420 28.43 8.36 2.73
N GLU A 421 29.24 9.31 2.29
CA GLU A 421 29.66 9.44 0.90
C GLU A 421 30.44 8.21 0.42
N LYS A 422 31.44 7.76 1.20
CA LYS A 422 32.19 6.53 0.90
C LYS A 422 31.29 5.31 0.76
N ARG A 423 30.25 5.20 1.60
CA ARG A 423 29.29 4.10 1.53
C ARG A 423 28.52 4.11 0.22
N ILE A 424 27.99 5.26 -0.20
CA ILE A 424 27.21 5.38 -1.45
C ILE A 424 28.11 5.07 -2.67
N ILE A 425 29.36 5.54 -2.68
CA ILE A 425 30.31 5.21 -3.76
C ILE A 425 30.60 3.71 -3.79
N ALA A 426 30.77 3.07 -2.63
CA ALA A 426 31.00 1.63 -2.54
C ALA A 426 29.79 0.82 -3.04
N GLU A 427 28.57 1.27 -2.74
CA GLU A 427 27.34 0.68 -3.27
C GLU A 427 27.31 0.80 -4.81
N ALA A 428 27.62 1.97 -5.38
CA ALA A 428 27.69 2.16 -6.83
C ALA A 428 28.76 1.28 -7.52
N LEU A 429 29.95 1.15 -6.92
CA LEU A 429 31.00 0.26 -7.42
C LEU A 429 30.56 -1.21 -7.41
N LYS A 430 29.91 -1.64 -6.33
CA LYS A 430 29.38 -3.01 -6.21
C LYS A 430 28.35 -3.31 -7.29
N VAL A 431 27.50 -2.35 -7.62
CA VAL A 431 26.52 -2.47 -8.70
C VAL A 431 27.21 -2.68 -10.05
N LEU A 432 28.30 -1.96 -10.34
CA LEU A 432 29.09 -2.17 -11.56
C LEU A 432 29.87 -3.50 -11.56
N ASP A 433 30.35 -3.97 -10.41
CA ASP A 433 31.04 -5.27 -10.29
C ASP A 433 30.12 -6.46 -10.56
N GLN A 434 28.83 -6.30 -10.26
CA GLN A 434 27.82 -7.31 -10.54
C GLN A 434 27.37 -7.29 -12.01
N TYR A 435 27.71 -6.24 -12.75
CA TYR A 435 27.38 -6.09 -14.16
C TYR A 435 28.47 -6.69 -15.05
N ASN A 436 28.20 -7.89 -15.58
CA ASN A 436 29.03 -8.51 -16.62
C ASN A 436 28.51 -8.08 -17.99
N VAL A 437 29.27 -7.23 -18.69
CA VAL A 437 29.05 -6.99 -20.13
C VAL A 437 29.35 -8.30 -20.87
N GLN A 438 28.35 -8.89 -21.52
CA GLN A 438 28.54 -10.04 -22.41
C GLN A 438 29.11 -9.62 -23.76
#